data_AF-A0A2D7UVR6-F1
#
_entry.id   AF-A0A2D7UVR6-F1
#
_cell.length_a   1.000
_cell.length_b   1.000
_cell.length_c   1.000
_cell.angle_alpha   90.00
_cell.angle_beta   90.00
_cell.angle_gamma   90.00
#
_symmetry.space_group_name_H-M   'P 1'
#
loop_
_entity.id
_entity.type
_entity.pdbx_description
1 polymer ?
#
loop_
_entity_poly.entity_id
_entity_poly.type
_entity_poly.pdbx_seq_one_letter_code
_entity_poly.pdbx_strand_id
1 'polypeptide(L)'
;MDTEDYIDMLSVRAADMRAMALFFAVIHTGLLVVLGFAGSGLEDSGIQLALTAVIVLTSLWTVFFMDDCMQDLFAISRDLPEDFQASNVGKRFSGVSLPVFRAVNFLVIGLIVLAEVLAIY
;
A
#
# COMPACT_ATOMS: atom_id res chain seq x y z
N MET A 1 -13.06 13.68 -22.20
CA MET A 1 -13.43 13.44 -20.80
C MET A 1 -13.90 14.74 -20.23
N ASP A 2 -15.04 14.71 -19.58
CA ASP A 2 -15.51 15.84 -18.77
C ASP A 2 -15.00 15.69 -17.32
N THR A 3 -15.33 16.67 -16.48
CA THR A 3 -14.91 16.67 -15.07
C THR A 3 -15.49 15.48 -14.30
N GLU A 4 -16.67 14.98 -14.68
CA GLU A 4 -17.33 13.86 -14.02
C GLU A 4 -16.55 12.56 -14.24
N ASP A 5 -16.08 12.33 -15.47
CA ASP A 5 -15.19 11.21 -15.81
C ASP A 5 -13.92 11.19 -14.93
N TYR A 6 -13.29 12.34 -14.70
CA TYR A 6 -12.09 12.45 -13.86
C TYR A 6 -12.39 12.19 -12.38
N ILE A 7 -13.53 12.69 -11.87
CA ILE A 7 -13.95 12.45 -10.47
C ILE A 7 -14.24 10.96 -10.24
N ASP A 8 -14.87 10.29 -11.22
CA ASP A 8 -15.12 8.86 -11.16
C ASP A 8 -13.82 8.06 -11.17
N MET A 9 -12.89 8.38 -12.08
CA MET A 9 -11.57 7.75 -12.09
C MET A 9 -10.82 7.96 -10.77
N LEU A 10 -10.86 9.17 -10.22
CA LEU A 10 -10.25 9.48 -8.91
C LEU A 10 -10.87 8.63 -7.79
N SER A 11 -12.19 8.44 -7.84
CA SER A 11 -12.92 7.63 -6.86
C SER A 11 -12.57 6.15 -6.96
N VAL A 12 -12.43 5.62 -8.17
CA VAL A 12 -12.00 4.23 -8.43
C VAL A 12 -10.58 4.01 -7.93
N ARG A 13 -9.62 4.86 -8.30
CA ARG A 13 -8.22 4.69 -7.85
C ARG A 13 -8.06 4.87 -6.34
N ALA A 14 -8.85 5.74 -5.72
CA ALA A 14 -8.90 5.84 -4.27
C ALA A 14 -9.52 4.58 -3.61
N ALA A 15 -10.48 3.93 -4.28
CA ALA A 15 -11.04 2.66 -3.81
C ALA A 15 -10.02 1.52 -3.93
N ASP A 16 -9.28 1.45 -5.03
CA ASP A 16 -8.20 0.48 -5.23
C ASP A 16 -7.12 0.60 -4.15
N MET A 17 -6.72 1.81 -3.78
CA MET A 17 -5.78 2.03 -2.66
C MET A 17 -6.32 1.50 -1.34
N ARG A 18 -7.60 1.75 -1.03
CA ARG A 18 -8.23 1.25 0.20
C ARG A 18 -8.29 -0.27 0.20
N ALA A 19 -8.60 -0.88 -0.94
CA ALA A 19 -8.61 -2.33 -1.09
C ALA A 19 -7.21 -2.91 -0.90
N MET A 20 -6.16 -2.27 -1.45
CA MET A 20 -4.78 -2.73 -1.30
C MET A 20 -4.28 -2.58 0.15
N ALA A 21 -4.64 -1.50 0.84
CA ALA A 21 -4.35 -1.33 2.26
C ALA A 21 -5.04 -2.40 3.13
N LEU A 22 -6.29 -2.75 2.81
CA LEU A 22 -7.01 -3.82 3.50
C LEU A 22 -6.40 -5.20 3.21
N PHE A 23 -6.06 -5.48 1.95
CA PHE A 23 -5.36 -6.69 1.54
C PHE A 23 -4.07 -6.88 2.35
N PHE A 24 -3.23 -5.85 2.41
CA PHE A 24 -2.01 -5.86 3.19
C PHE A 24 -2.29 -6.11 4.68
N ALA A 25 -3.21 -5.35 5.28
CA ALA A 25 -3.54 -5.50 6.69
C ALA A 25 -4.03 -6.92 7.03
N VAL A 26 -4.90 -7.50 6.21
CA VAL A 26 -5.45 -8.85 6.42
C VAL A 26 -4.36 -9.92 6.29
N ILE A 27 -3.56 -9.85 5.22
CA ILE A 27 -2.49 -10.84 4.98
C ILE A 27 -1.45 -10.80 6.10
N HIS A 28 -0.95 -9.62 6.45
CA HIS A 28 0.08 -9.47 7.48
C HIS A 28 -0.44 -9.76 8.89
N THR A 29 -1.71 -9.43 9.19
CA THR A 29 -2.33 -9.89 10.44
C THR A 29 -2.42 -11.41 10.49
N GLY A 30 -2.81 -12.06 9.39
CA GLY A 30 -2.85 -13.52 9.29
C GLY A 30 -1.46 -14.16 9.45
N LEU A 31 -0.43 -13.57 8.83
CA LEU A 31 0.96 -14.02 8.95
C LEU A 31 1.45 -13.89 10.39
N LEU A 32 1.19 -12.78 11.07
CA LEU A 32 1.53 -12.62 12.49
C LEU A 32 0.85 -13.65 13.39
N VAL A 33 -0.40 -14.01 13.10
CA VAL A 33 -1.09 -15.10 13.80
C VAL A 33 -0.38 -16.43 13.55
N VAL A 34 -0.04 -16.75 12.30
CA VAL A 34 0.70 -17.97 11.95
C VAL A 34 2.04 -18.01 12.69
N LEU A 35 2.83 -16.93 12.64
CA LEU A 35 4.12 -16.83 13.32
C LEU A 35 3.98 -16.98 14.84
N GLY A 36 2.95 -16.37 15.44
CA GLY A 36 2.68 -16.47 16.87
C GLY A 36 2.32 -17.88 17.36
N PHE A 37 1.81 -18.75 16.47
CA PHE A 37 1.41 -20.12 16.80
C PHE A 37 2.27 -21.21 16.15
N ALA A 38 3.23 -20.86 15.29
CA ALA A 38 3.98 -21.84 14.49
C ALA A 38 4.89 -22.76 15.32
N GLY A 39 5.35 -22.31 16.49
CA GLY A 39 6.13 -23.14 17.43
C GLY A 39 7.34 -23.81 16.76
N SER A 40 7.52 -25.12 17.00
CA SER A 40 8.59 -25.91 16.38
C SER A 40 8.47 -26.06 14.86
N GLY A 41 7.33 -25.70 14.25
CA GLY A 41 7.18 -25.67 12.80
C GLY A 41 8.11 -24.66 12.11
N LEU A 42 8.56 -23.64 12.83
CA LEU A 42 9.55 -22.68 12.30
C LEU A 42 10.97 -23.26 12.21
N GLU A 43 11.25 -24.44 12.77
CA GLU A 43 12.55 -25.09 12.61
C GLU A 43 12.73 -25.74 11.23
N ASP A 44 11.64 -25.95 10.48
CA ASP A 44 11.66 -26.50 9.13
C ASP A 44 12.05 -25.41 8.10
N SER A 45 13.18 -25.61 7.43
CA SER A 45 13.71 -24.66 6.43
C SER A 45 12.76 -24.41 5.26
N GLY A 46 11.93 -25.38 4.89
CA GLY A 46 10.92 -25.24 3.84
C GLY A 46 9.77 -24.33 4.27
N ILE A 47 9.33 -24.44 5.52
CA ILE A 47 8.31 -23.55 6.11
C ILE A 47 8.85 -22.12 6.22
N GLN A 48 10.07 -21.95 6.71
CA GLN A 48 10.71 -20.62 6.79
C GLN A 48 10.79 -19.94 5.42
N LEU A 49 11.22 -20.67 4.39
CA LEU A 49 11.31 -20.16 3.02
C LEU A 49 9.92 -19.78 2.48
N ALA A 50 8.92 -20.65 2.66
CA ALA A 50 7.58 -20.40 2.17
C ALA A 50 6.95 -19.15 2.82
N LEU A 51 7.06 -19.01 4.14
CA LEU A 51 6.56 -17.85 4.87
C LEU A 51 7.28 -16.57 4.45
N THR A 52 8.61 -16.60 4.37
CA THR A 52 9.41 -15.45 3.93
C THR A 52 9.04 -15.03 2.51
N ALA A 53 8.87 -16.00 1.59
CA ALA A 53 8.48 -15.71 0.22
C ALA A 53 7.10 -15.05 0.14
N VAL A 54 6.11 -15.55 0.90
CA VAL A 54 4.77 -14.95 0.95
C VAL A 54 4.85 -13.51 1.48
N ILE A 55 5.50 -13.29 2.64
CA ILE A 55 5.70 -11.97 3.24
C ILE A 55 6.30 -10.98 2.23
N VAL A 56 7.39 -11.36 1.57
CA VAL A 56 8.11 -10.49 0.65
C VAL A 56 7.26 -10.19 -0.60
N LEU A 57 6.65 -11.22 -1.20
CA LEU A 57 5.89 -11.05 -2.43
C LEU A 57 4.63 -10.22 -2.23
N THR A 58 3.85 -10.45 -1.16
CA THR A 58 2.63 -9.68 -0.88
C THR A 58 2.96 -8.23 -0.52
N SER A 59 4.09 -7.99 0.14
CA SER A 59 4.56 -6.65 0.49
C SER A 59 5.04 -5.88 -0.73
N LEU A 60 5.86 -6.48 -1.59
CA LEU A 60 6.29 -5.86 -2.84
C LEU A 60 5.10 -5.54 -3.73
N TRP A 61 4.16 -6.47 -3.85
CA TRP A 61 2.90 -6.27 -4.57
C TRP A 61 2.15 -5.03 -4.05
N THR A 62 2.00 -4.93 -2.73
CA THR A 62 1.34 -3.79 -2.07
C THR A 62 2.06 -2.48 -2.37
N VAL A 63 3.40 -2.43 -2.25
CA VAL A 63 4.20 -1.24 -2.53
C VAL A 63 3.96 -0.73 -3.95
N PHE A 64 4.04 -1.62 -4.94
CA PHE A 64 3.91 -1.23 -6.34
C PHE A 64 2.49 -0.76 -6.67
N PHE A 65 1.45 -1.48 -6.24
CA PHE A 65 0.08 -1.08 -6.51
C PHE A 65 -0.33 0.21 -5.81
N MET A 66 0.13 0.42 -4.57
CA MET A 66 -0.14 1.67 -3.86
C MET A 66 0.56 2.86 -4.52
N ASP A 67 1.79 2.69 -5.03
CA ASP A 67 2.49 3.74 -5.76
C ASP A 67 1.82 4.05 -7.11
N ASP A 68 1.41 3.02 -7.85
CA ASP A 68 0.68 3.14 -9.11
C ASP A 68 -0.64 3.93 -8.93
N CYS A 69 -1.45 3.55 -7.94
CA CYS A 69 -2.69 4.26 -7.64
C CYS A 69 -2.44 5.72 -7.25
N MET A 70 -1.41 6.01 -6.44
CA MET A 70 -1.11 7.39 -6.11
C MET A 70 -0.64 8.20 -7.31
N GLN A 71 0.17 7.62 -8.20
CA GLN A 71 0.58 8.30 -9.43
C GLN A 71 -0.63 8.72 -10.26
N ASP A 72 -1.61 7.83 -10.42
CA ASP A 72 -2.84 8.13 -11.14
C ASP A 72 -3.67 9.21 -10.45
N LEU A 73 -3.83 9.13 -9.13
CA LEU A 73 -4.54 10.15 -8.35
C LEU A 73 -3.88 11.53 -8.53
N PHE A 74 -2.56 11.59 -8.53
CA PHE A 74 -1.82 12.83 -8.78
C PHE A 74 -1.98 13.33 -10.21
N ALA A 75 -1.93 12.44 -11.21
CA ALA A 75 -2.14 12.81 -12.60
C ALA A 75 -3.54 13.40 -12.79
N ILE A 76 -4.59 12.67 -12.38
CA ILE A 76 -5.99 13.09 -12.49
C ILE A 76 -6.22 14.43 -11.77
N SER A 77 -5.63 14.63 -10.60
CA SER A 77 -5.81 15.87 -9.85
C SER A 77 -5.33 17.13 -10.59
N ARG A 78 -4.35 16.99 -11.48
CA ARG A 78 -3.79 18.10 -12.27
C ARG A 78 -4.69 18.45 -13.45
N ASP A 79 -5.52 17.51 -13.89
CA ASP A 79 -6.49 17.69 -14.97
C ASP A 79 -7.83 18.25 -14.44
N LEU A 80 -8.01 18.34 -13.12
CA LEU A 80 -9.20 18.94 -12.51
C LEU A 80 -9.23 20.47 -12.64
N PRO A 81 -10.42 21.09 -12.72
CA PRO A 81 -10.57 22.53 -12.93
C PRO A 81 -9.96 23.41 -11.83
N GLU A 82 -9.60 24.65 -12.18
CA GLU A 82 -8.87 25.57 -11.27
C GLU A 82 -9.67 25.94 -9.99
N ASP A 83 -10.99 25.99 -10.06
CA ASP A 83 -11.86 26.25 -8.91
C ASP A 83 -11.78 25.11 -7.88
N PHE A 84 -11.71 23.86 -8.33
CA PHE A 84 -11.45 22.70 -7.48
C PHE A 84 -10.06 22.78 -6.85
N GLN A 85 -9.03 23.14 -7.63
CA GLN A 85 -7.66 23.28 -7.10
C GLN A 85 -7.55 24.41 -6.05
N ALA A 86 -8.33 25.49 -6.21
CA ALA A 86 -8.39 26.61 -5.26
C ALA A 86 -9.14 26.28 -3.96
N SER A 87 -9.94 25.20 -3.94
CA SER A 87 -10.65 24.72 -2.75
C SER A 87 -9.68 24.23 -1.66
N ASN A 88 -10.19 24.10 -0.42
CA ASN A 88 -9.39 23.57 0.68
C ASN A 88 -8.96 22.11 0.45
N VAL A 89 -9.77 21.33 -0.27
CA VAL A 89 -9.46 19.94 -0.61
C VAL A 89 -8.37 19.88 -1.67
N GLY A 90 -8.49 20.69 -2.73
CA GLY A 90 -7.49 20.81 -3.79
C GLY A 90 -6.12 21.26 -3.26
N LYS A 91 -6.09 22.27 -2.39
CA LYS A 91 -4.86 22.74 -1.71
C LYS A 91 -4.22 21.67 -0.84
N ARG A 92 -5.02 20.87 -0.13
CA ARG A 92 -4.51 19.75 0.66
C ARG A 92 -3.88 18.70 -0.24
N PHE A 93 -4.55 18.38 -1.34
CA PHE A 93 -4.09 17.36 -2.29
C PHE A 93 -2.79 17.77 -2.99
N SER A 94 -2.68 19.02 -3.45
CA SER A 94 -1.46 19.56 -4.06
C SER A 94 -0.29 19.69 -3.09
N GLY A 95 -0.57 19.82 -1.79
CA GLY A 95 0.44 19.79 -0.73
C GLY A 95 1.02 18.40 -0.44
N VAL A 96 0.44 17.33 -0.95
CA VAL A 96 1.00 15.99 -0.82
C VAL A 96 2.19 15.85 -1.76
N SER A 97 3.32 15.38 -1.24
CA SER A 97 4.51 15.10 -2.04
C SER A 97 4.58 13.62 -2.38
N LEU A 98 4.51 13.26 -3.66
CA LEU A 98 4.61 11.88 -4.12
C LEU A 98 5.90 11.18 -3.66
N PRO A 99 7.09 11.81 -3.70
CA PRO A 99 8.31 11.24 -3.10
C PRO A 99 8.19 10.95 -1.60
N VAL A 100 7.52 11.82 -0.84
CA VAL A 100 7.30 11.60 0.60
C VAL A 100 6.35 10.43 0.83
N PHE A 101 5.26 10.36 0.05
CA PHE A 101 4.34 9.22 0.08
C PHE A 101 5.09 7.90 -0.18
N ARG A 102 5.92 7.85 -1.23
CA ARG A 102 6.75 6.68 -1.57
C ARG A 102 7.66 6.27 -0.42
N ALA A 103 8.36 7.23 0.16
CA ALA A 103 9.28 6.98 1.28
C ALA A 103 8.54 6.41 2.50
N VAL A 104 7.40 7.02 2.88
CA VAL A 104 6.59 6.55 4.02
C VAL A 104 5.98 5.18 3.74
N ASN A 105 5.44 4.95 2.54
CA ASN A 105 4.86 3.68 2.12
C ASN A 105 5.90 2.55 2.22
N PHE A 106 7.08 2.78 1.64
CA PHE A 106 8.18 1.81 1.68
C PHE A 106 8.69 1.58 3.11
N LEU A 107 8.80 2.65 3.91
CA LEU A 107 9.26 2.55 5.29
C LEU A 107 8.29 1.73 6.16
N VAL A 108 6.99 2.04 6.11
CA VAL A 108 5.99 1.35 6.93
C VAL A 108 5.90 -0.13 6.57
N ILE A 109 5.79 -0.44 5.27
CA ILE A 109 5.74 -1.83 4.80
C ILE A 109 7.05 -2.55 5.13
N GLY A 110 8.19 -1.91 4.89
CA GLY A 110 9.50 -2.49 5.16
C GLY A 110 9.74 -2.82 6.64
N LEU A 111 9.26 -1.97 7.57
CA LEU A 111 9.35 -2.24 9.00
C LEU A 111 8.50 -3.44 9.43
N ILE A 112 7.32 -3.61 8.83
CA ILE A 112 6.44 -4.76 9.11
C ILE A 112 7.09 -6.05 8.58
N VAL A 113 7.55 -6.04 7.34
CA VAL A 113 8.27 -7.16 6.72
C VAL A 113 9.49 -7.55 7.55
N LEU A 114 10.28 -6.55 7.98
CA LEU A 114 11.46 -6.80 8.79
C LEU A 114 11.09 -7.48 10.10
N ALA A 115 10.05 -7.01 10.79
CA ALA A 115 9.59 -7.62 12.04
C ALA A 115 9.12 -9.08 11.83
N GLU A 116 8.40 -9.36 10.75
CA GLU A 116 7.93 -10.71 10.44
C GLU A 116 9.07 -11.66 10.06
N VAL A 117 10.02 -11.20 9.23
CA VAL A 117 11.20 -12.00 8.88
C VAL A 117 12.06 -12.29 10.11
N LEU A 118 12.24 -11.31 11.00
CA LEU A 118 12.93 -11.52 12.28
C LEU A 118 12.18 -12.45 13.23
N ALA A 119 10.87 -12.65 13.06
CA ALA A 119 10.11 -13.60 13.85
C ALA A 119 10.21 -15.04 13.30
N ILE A 120 10.68 -15.21 12.06
CA ILE A 120 10.89 -16.54 11.44
C ILE A 120 12.22 -17.15 11.85
N TYR A 121 13.27 -16.34 12.02
CA TYR A 121 14.67 -16.76 12.20
C TYR A 121 15.24 -16.32 13.56
#